data_AF-A0A1D2N4H7-F1
#
_entry.id   AF-A0A1D2N4H7-F1
#
_cell.length_a   1.000
_cell.length_b   1.000
_cell.length_c   1.000
_cell.angle_alpha   90.00
_cell.angle_beta   90.00
_cell.angle_gamma   90.00
#
_symmetry.space_group_name_H-M   'P 1'
#
loop_
_entity.id
_entity.type
_entity.pdbx_description
1 polymer ?
#
loop_
_entity_poly.entity_id
_entity_poly.type
_entity_poly.pdbx_seq_one_letter_code
_entity_poly.pdbx_strand_id
1 'polypeptide(L)'
;MAKINAFSLIAIYGLMAFTVIFVSATPQRRFSGVDDLTGQSSQNTGSRRKAINPMTEACLACICQASTNCNLTTRCISNGKYCGPFLISRPYWLDAGQLTLIGDRAERAGAFEDCANDPICSAQTVRTYMQRFQTDCNRDGAIDCDDMGRIHLMGPTDCVNPRVPTTPFFKRFRSCYDKVLQLSSA
;
A
#
# COMPACT_ATOMS: atom_id res chain seq x y z
N MET A 1 9.16 -51.29 27.36
CA MET A 1 8.28 -51.88 28.40
C MET A 1 7.22 -50.85 28.76
N ALA A 2 5.99 -51.02 28.30
CA ALA A 2 4.85 -50.17 28.67
C ALA A 2 3.76 -51.09 29.23
N LYS A 3 3.37 -50.89 30.49
CA LYS A 3 2.24 -51.56 31.12
C LYS A 3 1.11 -50.56 31.24
N ILE A 4 0.04 -50.80 30.49
CA ILE A 4 -1.28 -50.19 30.69
C ILE A 4 -2.04 -51.18 31.57
N ASN A 5 -2.63 -50.72 32.68
CA ASN A 5 -3.56 -51.55 33.45
C ASN A 5 -4.89 -50.82 33.70
N ALA A 6 -5.91 -51.64 33.53
CA ALA A 6 -7.33 -51.35 33.47
C ALA A 6 -7.99 -51.35 34.86
N PHE A 7 -8.99 -50.47 34.98
CA PHE A 7 -10.32 -50.69 35.54
C PHE A 7 -10.55 -51.18 36.99
N SER A 8 -11.49 -50.45 37.61
CA SER A 8 -12.56 -50.90 38.52
C SER A 8 -12.34 -50.73 40.03
N LEU A 9 -13.20 -49.90 40.64
CA LEU A 9 -14.27 -50.26 41.62
C LEU A 9 -14.74 -48.96 42.33
N ILE A 10 -15.89 -48.39 41.95
CA ILE A 10 -17.23 -48.52 42.56
C ILE A 10 -17.46 -47.67 43.83
N ALA A 11 -18.52 -46.84 43.73
CA ALA A 11 -19.42 -46.30 44.75
C ALA A 11 -18.85 -45.42 45.87
N ILE A 12 -19.36 -44.19 46.00
CA ILE A 12 -20.28 -43.79 47.08
C ILE A 12 -21.21 -42.67 46.54
N TYR A 13 -22.51 -42.97 46.46
CA TYR A 13 -23.60 -41.99 46.33
C TYR A 13 -23.81 -41.28 47.67
N GLY A 14 -24.02 -39.96 47.68
CA GLY A 14 -24.56 -39.30 48.88
C GLY A 14 -24.62 -37.77 48.82
N LEU A 15 -25.85 -37.25 48.93
CA LEU A 15 -26.26 -35.86 49.26
C LEU A 15 -26.00 -34.78 48.19
N MET A 16 -26.98 -34.35 47.38
CA MET A 16 -28.19 -33.58 47.72
C MET A 16 -27.95 -32.48 48.79
N ALA A 17 -27.64 -31.25 48.35
CA ALA A 17 -28.37 -30.02 48.73
C ALA A 17 -27.61 -28.74 48.34
N PHE A 18 -28.29 -27.92 47.52
CA PHE A 18 -28.34 -26.46 47.54
C PHE A 18 -27.04 -25.64 47.59
N THR A 19 -26.73 -24.96 46.48
CA THR A 19 -26.78 -23.48 46.47
C THR A 19 -27.02 -22.96 45.05
N VAL A 20 -27.80 -21.87 45.01
CA VAL A 20 -28.41 -21.22 43.86
C VAL A 20 -27.37 -20.34 43.16
N ILE A 21 -27.15 -20.50 41.85
CA ILE A 21 -26.54 -19.43 41.03
C ILE A 21 -27.30 -19.28 39.71
N PHE A 22 -28.16 -18.27 39.74
CA PHE A 22 -28.66 -17.40 38.66
C PHE A 22 -28.24 -17.72 37.22
N VAL A 23 -29.24 -18.12 36.41
CA VAL A 23 -29.23 -18.00 34.96
C VAL A 23 -29.39 -16.52 34.61
N SER A 24 -28.31 -15.84 34.24
CA SER A 24 -28.39 -14.52 33.63
C SER A 24 -28.67 -14.65 32.13
N ALA A 25 -29.79 -14.05 31.73
CA ALA A 25 -30.31 -14.00 30.39
C ALA A 25 -29.29 -13.44 29.38
N THR A 26 -29.02 -14.18 28.31
CA THR A 26 -28.44 -13.62 27.08
C THR A 26 -29.56 -13.06 26.21
N PRO A 27 -29.52 -11.76 25.84
CA PRO A 27 -30.52 -11.19 24.98
C PRO A 27 -30.30 -11.64 23.54
N GLN A 28 -31.27 -12.38 22.98
CA GLN A 28 -31.40 -12.60 21.54
C GLN A 28 -31.68 -11.26 20.86
N ARG A 29 -30.72 -10.72 20.11
CA ARG A 29 -31.03 -9.68 19.12
C ARG A 29 -31.41 -10.33 17.80
N ARG A 30 -32.68 -10.12 17.49
CA ARG A 30 -33.40 -10.33 16.24
C ARG A 30 -32.58 -9.82 15.04
N PHE A 31 -32.30 -10.71 14.09
CA PHE A 31 -31.77 -10.36 12.76
C PHE A 31 -32.95 -9.87 11.93
N SER A 32 -33.01 -8.56 11.70
CA SER A 32 -33.99 -7.94 10.80
C SER A 32 -33.25 -7.30 9.64
N GLY A 33 -33.67 -7.65 8.42
CA GLY A 33 -33.67 -6.72 7.29
C GLY A 33 -32.37 -6.59 6.51
N VAL A 34 -32.38 -7.16 5.32
CA VAL A 34 -31.56 -6.73 4.19
C VAL A 34 -32.30 -5.56 3.57
N ASP A 35 -31.91 -4.32 3.88
CA ASP A 35 -32.32 -3.12 3.16
C ASP A 35 -31.33 -1.97 3.47
N ASP A 36 -30.85 -1.34 2.40
CA ASP A 36 -30.47 0.07 2.26
C ASP A 36 -29.07 0.33 1.64
N LEU A 37 -29.08 0.41 0.30
CA LEU A 37 -28.06 1.02 -0.53
C LEU A 37 -28.45 2.49 -0.80
N THR A 38 -28.48 3.37 0.21
CA THR A 38 -28.47 4.83 -0.02
C THR A 38 -27.73 5.61 1.07
N GLY A 39 -26.65 6.29 0.64
CA GLY A 39 -26.10 7.57 1.14
C GLY A 39 -26.02 7.91 2.64
N GLN A 40 -24.84 8.32 3.11
CA GLN A 40 -24.55 9.74 3.37
C GLN A 40 -23.17 9.98 4.01
N SER A 41 -22.55 11.05 3.51
CA SER A 41 -21.51 11.82 4.17
C SER A 41 -21.93 12.26 5.57
N SER A 42 -21.04 12.14 6.54
CA SER A 42 -21.10 12.95 7.76
C SER A 42 -19.70 13.47 8.07
N GLN A 43 -19.48 14.73 7.72
CA GLN A 43 -18.34 15.51 8.19
C GLN A 43 -18.65 16.00 9.60
N ASN A 44 -17.82 15.62 10.56
CA ASN A 44 -17.79 16.25 11.88
C ASN A 44 -16.53 17.11 12.00
N THR A 45 -16.75 18.37 12.33
CA THR A 45 -15.84 19.53 12.24
C THR A 45 -14.90 19.62 13.44
N GLY A 46 -13.61 19.75 13.15
CA GLY A 46 -12.55 20.02 14.12
C GLY A 46 -11.18 19.75 13.50
N SER A 47 -10.54 20.80 12.96
CA SER A 47 -9.14 20.85 12.48
C SER A 47 -8.57 19.52 11.96
N ARG A 48 -9.13 19.01 10.87
CA ARG A 48 -8.52 17.93 10.11
C ARG A 48 -7.54 18.59 9.15
N ARG A 49 -6.23 18.48 9.40
CA ARG A 49 -5.29 18.38 8.28
C ARG A 49 -5.90 17.34 7.36
N LYS A 50 -6.33 17.75 6.16
CA LYS A 50 -6.74 16.84 5.10
C LYS A 50 -5.68 15.75 5.09
N ALA A 51 -6.04 14.53 5.47
CA ALA A 51 -5.10 13.42 5.47
C ALA A 51 -4.53 13.39 4.06
N ILE A 52 -3.24 13.67 3.95
CA ILE A 52 -2.53 13.77 2.68
C ILE A 52 -2.85 12.47 1.96
N ASN A 53 -3.48 12.56 0.78
CA ASN A 53 -3.57 11.42 -0.10
C ASN A 53 -2.21 11.37 -0.81
N PRO A 54 -1.23 10.61 -0.31
CA PRO A 54 0.18 10.82 -0.67
C PRO A 54 0.46 10.33 -2.08
N MET A 55 -0.46 9.55 -2.67
CA MET A 55 -0.32 9.01 -4.00
C MET A 55 -1.70 8.70 -4.58
N THR A 56 -2.23 9.64 -5.37
CA THR A 56 -3.44 9.38 -6.16
C THR A 56 -3.11 8.46 -7.34
N GLU A 57 -4.11 7.75 -7.87
CA GLU A 57 -3.96 6.98 -9.13
C GLU A 57 -3.43 7.86 -10.27
N ALA A 58 -3.89 9.12 -10.32
CA ALA A 58 -3.45 10.09 -11.31
C ALA A 58 -1.95 10.44 -11.15
N CYS A 59 -1.46 10.56 -9.91
CA CYS A 59 -0.05 10.76 -9.65
C CYS A 59 0.79 9.59 -10.19
N LEU A 60 0.38 8.36 -9.87
CA LEU A 60 1.06 7.16 -10.32
C LEU A 60 1.07 7.04 -11.85
N ALA A 61 -0.07 7.35 -12.48
CA ALA A 61 -0.16 7.39 -13.94
C ALA A 61 0.84 8.39 -14.54
N CYS A 62 0.98 9.59 -13.97
CA CYS A 62 1.93 10.57 -14.47
C CYS A 62 3.40 10.17 -14.29
N ILE A 63 3.75 9.47 -13.21
CA ILE A 63 5.09 8.87 -13.05
C ILE A 63 5.32 7.83 -14.15
N CYS A 64 4.37 6.93 -14.36
CA CYS A 64 4.44 5.90 -15.42
C CYS A 64 4.64 6.52 -16.82
N GLN A 65 3.84 7.55 -17.14
CA GLN A 65 3.94 8.30 -18.38
C GLN A 65 5.31 8.97 -18.54
N ALA A 66 5.82 9.61 -17.49
CA ALA A 66 7.12 10.27 -17.54
C ALA A 66 8.31 9.29 -17.70
N SER A 67 8.20 8.10 -17.13
CA SER A 67 9.20 7.03 -17.21
C SER A 67 9.29 6.42 -18.61
N THR A 68 8.18 5.92 -19.14
CA THR A 68 8.18 5.08 -20.36
C THR A 68 7.04 5.40 -21.35
N ASN A 69 6.35 6.53 -21.20
CA ASN A 69 5.01 6.74 -21.75
C ASN A 69 4.02 5.65 -21.30
N CYS A 70 4.24 5.15 -20.07
CA CYS A 70 3.53 4.03 -19.47
C CYS A 70 3.46 2.79 -20.36
N ASN A 71 4.58 2.46 -21.02
CA ASN A 71 4.67 1.28 -21.85
C ASN A 71 4.80 0.03 -20.95
N LEU A 72 3.68 -0.70 -20.81
CA LEU A 72 3.60 -1.90 -19.98
C LEU A 72 4.44 -3.08 -20.52
N THR A 73 4.97 -2.99 -21.74
CA THR A 73 5.86 -4.01 -22.30
C THR A 73 7.34 -3.68 -22.11
N THR A 74 7.68 -2.54 -21.51
CA THR A 74 9.06 -2.18 -21.21
C THR A 74 9.67 -3.20 -20.24
N ARG A 75 10.74 -3.85 -20.68
CA ARG A 75 11.57 -4.74 -19.84
C ARG A 75 12.69 -3.94 -19.20
N CYS A 76 13.69 -4.63 -18.65
CA CYS A 76 14.86 -3.98 -18.09
C CYS A 76 15.76 -3.34 -19.15
N ILE A 77 16.17 -2.10 -18.91
CA ILE A 77 17.06 -1.32 -19.78
C ILE A 77 18.38 -0.99 -19.06
N SER A 78 19.32 -0.38 -19.78
CA SER A 78 20.62 0.04 -19.24
C SER A 78 21.36 -1.09 -18.53
N ASN A 79 21.42 -2.26 -19.18
CA ASN A 79 22.02 -3.50 -18.65
C ASN A 79 21.40 -3.96 -17.32
N GLY A 80 20.05 -3.94 -17.23
CA GLY A 80 19.34 -4.43 -16.05
C GLY A 80 19.19 -3.41 -14.91
N LYS A 81 19.65 -2.17 -15.09
CA LYS A 81 19.64 -1.17 -14.01
C LYS A 81 18.24 -0.63 -13.69
N TYR A 82 17.38 -0.50 -14.69
CA TYR A 82 16.04 0.05 -14.55
C TYR A 82 15.04 -0.85 -15.27
N CYS A 83 13.97 -1.25 -14.59
CA CYS A 83 13.02 -2.25 -15.08
C CYS A 83 11.58 -1.73 -15.08
N GLY A 84 10.80 -2.23 -16.04
CA GLY A 84 9.36 -2.04 -16.09
C GLY A 84 8.87 -0.67 -16.53
N PRO A 85 7.54 -0.46 -16.47
CA PRO A 85 6.90 0.77 -16.91
C PRO A 85 7.30 1.99 -16.07
N PHE A 86 7.73 1.78 -14.83
CA PHE A 86 8.15 2.85 -13.92
C PHE A 86 9.66 3.09 -13.91
N LEU A 87 10.47 2.28 -14.62
CA LEU A 87 11.95 2.31 -14.56
C LEU A 87 12.50 2.20 -13.14
N ILE A 88 12.00 1.22 -12.39
CA ILE A 88 12.41 0.95 -11.00
C ILE A 88 13.81 0.34 -11.00
N SER A 89 14.67 0.80 -10.09
CA SER A 89 15.99 0.20 -9.86
C SER A 89 15.95 -0.83 -8.72
N ARG A 90 16.94 -1.73 -8.68
CA ARG A 90 17.00 -2.72 -7.59
C ARG A 90 17.07 -2.10 -6.19
N PRO A 91 17.88 -1.05 -5.92
CA PRO A 91 17.86 -0.37 -4.61
C PRO A 91 16.50 0.22 -4.27
N TYR A 92 15.82 0.84 -5.25
CA TYR A 92 14.46 1.36 -5.07
C TYR A 92 13.51 0.25 -4.60
N TRP A 93 13.53 -0.90 -5.27
CA TRP A 93 12.70 -2.06 -4.91
C TRP A 93 13.03 -2.64 -3.53
N LEU A 94 14.32 -2.67 -3.15
CA LEU A 94 14.75 -3.07 -1.81
C LEU A 94 14.17 -2.14 -0.74
N ASP A 95 14.27 -0.84 -0.93
CA ASP A 95 13.75 0.14 0.02
C ASP A 95 12.21 0.17 0.04
N ALA A 96 11.56 -0.19 -1.06
CA ALA A 96 10.10 -0.31 -1.15
C ALA A 96 9.54 -1.52 -0.38
N GLY A 97 10.39 -2.39 0.18
CA GLY A 97 9.97 -3.58 0.93
C GLY A 97 10.01 -4.88 0.14
N GLN A 98 10.71 -4.91 -1.00
CA GLN A 98 11.00 -6.13 -1.76
C GLN A 98 9.74 -6.89 -2.21
N LEU A 99 8.75 -6.17 -2.72
CA LEU A 99 7.48 -6.76 -3.16
C LEU A 99 7.72 -7.81 -4.24
N THR A 100 6.94 -8.90 -4.21
CA THR A 100 7.04 -9.98 -5.18
C THR A 100 5.68 -10.29 -5.78
N LEU A 101 5.70 -11.08 -6.86
CA LEU A 101 4.48 -11.69 -7.38
C LEU A 101 3.93 -12.72 -6.38
N ILE A 102 2.64 -13.02 -6.48
CA ILE A 102 1.98 -14.00 -5.61
C ILE A 102 2.67 -15.37 -5.76
N GLY A 103 3.12 -15.93 -4.63
CA GLY A 103 3.80 -17.23 -4.59
C GLY A 103 5.31 -17.15 -4.86
N ASP A 104 5.87 -15.97 -5.07
CA ASP A 104 7.30 -15.76 -5.25
C ASP A 104 7.98 -15.22 -3.97
N ARG A 105 9.31 -15.37 -3.90
CA ARG A 105 10.14 -15.02 -2.74
C ARG A 105 11.15 -13.92 -3.05
N ALA A 106 11.34 -12.98 -2.12
CA ALA A 106 12.19 -11.80 -2.31
C ALA A 106 13.67 -12.16 -2.54
N GLU A 107 14.13 -13.31 -2.04
CA GLU A 107 15.52 -13.76 -2.14
C GLU A 107 15.85 -14.42 -3.50
N ARG A 108 14.84 -14.74 -4.32
CA ARG A 108 15.08 -15.41 -5.60
C ARG A 108 15.81 -14.47 -6.57
N ALA A 109 16.83 -15.00 -7.25
CA ALA A 109 17.42 -14.34 -8.40
C ALA A 109 16.35 -14.15 -9.49
N GLY A 110 15.98 -12.90 -9.77
CA GLY A 110 14.89 -12.53 -10.69
C GLY A 110 13.64 -11.93 -10.04
N ALA A 111 13.49 -11.99 -8.71
CA ALA A 111 12.28 -11.48 -8.03
C ALA A 111 12.06 -9.98 -8.26
N PHE A 112 13.15 -9.20 -8.27
CA PHE A 112 13.13 -7.78 -8.59
C PHE A 112 12.63 -7.54 -10.02
N GLU A 113 13.23 -8.20 -11.00
CA GLU A 113 12.90 -8.02 -12.40
C GLU A 113 11.46 -8.43 -12.69
N ASP A 114 11.00 -9.55 -12.13
CA ASP A 114 9.65 -10.04 -12.33
C ASP A 114 8.60 -9.09 -11.72
N CYS A 115 8.82 -8.59 -10.49
CA CYS A 115 7.93 -7.59 -9.90
C CYS A 115 7.98 -6.26 -10.64
N ALA A 116 9.18 -5.76 -10.98
CA ALA A 116 9.33 -4.47 -11.65
C ALA A 116 8.70 -4.48 -13.05
N ASN A 117 8.73 -5.61 -13.75
CA ASN A 117 8.10 -5.76 -15.07
C ASN A 117 6.58 -6.04 -15.01
N ASP A 118 6.03 -6.41 -13.86
CA ASP A 118 4.59 -6.58 -13.69
C ASP A 118 3.91 -5.23 -13.37
N PRO A 119 2.88 -4.81 -14.12
CA PRO A 119 2.26 -3.50 -13.92
C PRO A 119 1.68 -3.27 -12.52
N ILE A 120 1.16 -4.32 -11.88
CA ILE A 120 0.52 -4.22 -10.56
C ILE A 120 1.58 -4.19 -9.46
N CYS A 121 2.55 -5.11 -9.51
CA CYS A 121 3.62 -5.21 -8.53
C CYS A 121 4.54 -3.96 -8.59
N SER A 122 4.86 -3.47 -9.78
CA SER A 122 5.65 -2.26 -9.96
C SER A 122 4.92 -1.00 -9.48
N ALA A 123 3.62 -0.86 -9.79
CA ALA A 123 2.77 0.21 -9.26
C ALA A 123 2.74 0.20 -7.72
N GLN A 124 2.56 -0.98 -7.12
CA GLN A 124 2.56 -1.13 -5.67
C GLN A 124 3.93 -0.82 -5.06
N THR A 125 5.01 -1.22 -5.71
CA THR A 125 6.40 -0.89 -5.30
C THR A 125 6.61 0.62 -5.25
N VAL A 126 6.13 1.38 -6.24
CA VAL A 126 6.20 2.84 -6.21
C VAL A 126 5.39 3.41 -5.04
N ARG A 127 4.18 2.90 -4.79
CA ARG A 127 3.35 3.35 -3.65
C ARG A 127 4.04 3.12 -2.31
N THR A 128 4.59 1.94 -2.07
CA THR A 128 5.25 1.63 -0.80
C THR A 128 6.52 2.45 -0.62
N TYR A 129 7.27 2.71 -1.70
CA TYR A 129 8.40 3.63 -1.68
C TYR A 129 7.97 5.05 -1.29
N MET A 130 6.91 5.60 -1.89
CA MET A 130 6.40 6.93 -1.55
C MET A 130 5.82 7.01 -0.14
N GLN A 131 5.17 5.96 0.35
CA GLN A 131 4.72 5.88 1.74
C GLN A 131 5.90 5.89 2.73
N ARG A 132 7.02 5.27 2.36
CA ARG A 132 8.22 5.24 3.20
C ARG A 132 8.97 6.57 3.21
N PHE A 133 8.99 7.29 2.08
CA PHE A 133 9.86 8.45 1.85
C PHE A 133 9.10 9.75 1.66
N GLN A 134 8.21 10.08 2.58
CA GLN A 134 7.43 11.32 2.54
C GLN A 134 8.31 12.53 2.91
N THR A 135 8.68 13.32 1.92
CA THR A 135 9.51 14.52 2.07
C THR A 135 8.91 15.67 1.26
N ASP A 136 8.81 16.86 1.86
CA ASP A 136 8.52 18.11 1.13
C ASP A 136 9.81 18.56 0.43
N CYS A 137 9.90 18.21 -0.85
CA CYS A 137 11.09 18.35 -1.68
C CYS A 137 11.15 19.73 -2.36
N ASN A 138 10.01 20.32 -2.65
CA ASN A 138 9.92 21.63 -3.29
C ASN A 138 9.79 22.79 -2.29
N ARG A 139 9.59 22.49 -1.00
CA ARG A 139 9.44 23.43 0.13
C ARG A 139 8.22 24.33 0.01
N ASP A 140 7.12 23.81 -0.54
CA ASP A 140 5.85 24.54 -0.64
C ASP A 140 4.94 24.35 0.60
N GLY A 141 5.37 23.53 1.57
CA GLY A 141 4.65 23.27 2.81
C GLY A 141 3.62 22.15 2.71
N ALA A 142 3.53 21.47 1.56
CA ALA A 142 2.76 20.25 1.37
C ALA A 142 3.70 19.07 1.03
N ILE A 143 3.22 17.85 1.25
CA ILE A 143 3.82 16.65 0.70
C ILE A 143 2.81 16.12 -0.30
N ASP A 144 3.08 16.31 -1.59
CA ASP A 144 2.13 16.01 -2.65
C ASP A 144 2.77 15.26 -3.83
N CYS A 145 2.02 15.14 -4.94
CA CYS A 145 2.52 14.42 -6.11
C CYS A 145 3.77 15.05 -6.73
N ASP A 146 3.95 16.38 -6.64
CA ASP A 146 5.18 17.03 -7.12
C ASP A 146 6.39 16.45 -6.42
N ASP A 147 6.32 16.32 -5.09
CA ASP A 147 7.37 15.72 -4.27
C ASP A 147 7.60 14.26 -4.64
N MET A 148 6.54 13.48 -4.83
CA MET A 148 6.66 12.07 -5.23
C MET A 148 7.34 11.93 -6.60
N GLY A 149 7.06 12.83 -7.54
CA GLY A 149 7.77 12.89 -8.82
C GLY A 149 9.27 13.19 -8.65
N ARG A 150 9.64 14.06 -7.71
CA ARG A 150 11.05 14.37 -7.40
C ARG A 150 11.75 13.19 -6.73
N ILE A 151 11.08 12.57 -5.77
CA ILE A 151 11.56 11.38 -5.05
C ILE A 151 11.72 10.20 -6.00
N HIS A 152 10.80 9.99 -6.94
CA HIS A 152 10.95 8.92 -7.94
C HIS A 152 12.20 9.07 -8.79
N LEU A 153 12.52 10.31 -9.16
CA LEU A 153 13.64 10.63 -10.04
C LEU A 153 15.00 10.56 -9.33
N MET A 154 15.11 11.15 -8.13
CA MET A 154 16.39 11.36 -7.45
C MET A 154 16.50 10.68 -6.09
N GLY A 155 15.44 10.02 -5.61
CA GLY A 155 15.35 9.51 -4.25
C GLY A 155 15.06 10.61 -3.22
N PRO A 156 14.83 10.23 -1.95
CA PRO A 156 14.42 11.14 -0.88
C PRO A 156 15.45 12.21 -0.53
N THR A 157 16.74 11.88 -0.61
CA THR A 157 17.82 12.79 -0.19
C THR A 157 18.06 13.90 -1.22
N ASP A 158 18.05 13.54 -2.50
CA ASP A 158 18.39 14.45 -3.60
C ASP A 158 17.16 15.04 -4.30
N CYS A 159 15.95 14.81 -3.78
CA CYS A 159 14.72 15.34 -4.37
C CYS A 159 14.65 16.89 -4.37
N VAL A 160 15.39 17.54 -3.47
CA VAL A 160 15.53 19.01 -3.38
C VAL A 160 16.50 19.57 -4.43
N ASN A 161 17.16 18.71 -5.21
CA ASN A 161 18.17 19.14 -6.17
C ASN A 161 17.55 20.10 -7.21
N PRO A 162 18.11 21.32 -7.40
CA PRO A 162 17.55 22.32 -8.30
C PRO A 162 17.55 21.89 -9.77
N ARG A 163 18.25 20.80 -10.13
CA ARG A 163 18.22 20.22 -11.47
C ARG A 163 16.97 19.38 -11.74
N VAL A 164 16.20 18.97 -10.72
CA VAL A 164 15.02 18.12 -10.93
C VAL A 164 14.06 18.72 -11.97
N PRO A 165 13.64 20.00 -11.87
CA PRO A 165 12.73 20.61 -12.84
C PRO A 165 13.25 20.67 -14.28
N THR A 166 14.57 20.59 -14.48
CA THR A 166 15.17 20.69 -15.81
C THR A 166 15.30 19.35 -16.51
N THR A 167 15.17 18.24 -15.77
CA THR A 167 15.31 16.89 -16.31
C THR A 167 14.18 16.54 -17.29
N PRO A 168 14.45 15.72 -18.32
CA PRO A 168 13.42 15.29 -19.27
C PRO A 168 12.26 14.54 -18.59
N PHE A 169 12.56 13.70 -17.59
CA PHE A 169 11.55 13.00 -16.80
C PHE A 169 10.60 13.99 -16.13
N PHE A 170 11.13 14.95 -15.36
CA PHE A 170 10.29 15.82 -14.56
C PHE A 170 9.45 16.77 -15.40
N LYS A 171 9.98 17.22 -16.55
CA LYS A 171 9.20 18.01 -17.53
C LYS A 171 7.99 17.23 -18.07
N ARG A 172 8.17 15.94 -18.42
CA ARG A 172 7.07 15.08 -18.86
C ARG A 172 6.07 14.82 -17.73
N PHE A 173 6.58 14.55 -16.54
CA PHE A 173 5.77 14.35 -15.34
C PHE A 173 4.89 15.57 -15.04
N ARG A 174 5.48 16.78 -14.95
CA ARG A 174 4.73 18.03 -14.73
C ARG A 174 3.69 18.28 -15.81
N SER A 175 4.04 18.08 -17.07
CA SER A 175 3.07 18.25 -18.17
C SER A 175 1.86 17.33 -18.04
N CYS A 176 2.03 16.10 -17.53
CA CYS A 176 0.92 15.21 -17.21
C CYS A 176 0.13 15.71 -15.99
N TYR A 177 0.82 16.02 -14.90
CA TYR A 177 0.19 16.38 -13.63
C TYR A 177 -0.56 17.71 -13.68
N ASP A 178 -0.06 18.70 -14.40
CA ASP A 178 -0.73 19.99 -14.61
C ASP A 178 -2.11 19.81 -15.25
N LYS A 179 -2.23 18.87 -16.20
CA LYS A 179 -3.52 18.53 -16.83
C LYS A 179 -4.47 17.86 -15.84
N VAL A 180 -3.96 16.97 -15.00
CA VAL A 180 -4.75 16.33 -13.93
C VAL A 180 -5.31 17.40 -12.98
N LEU A 181 -4.48 18.37 -12.59
CA LEU A 181 -4.89 19.47 -11.71
C LEU A 181 -6.00 20.30 -12.35
N GLN A 182 -5.85 20.69 -13.62
CA GLN A 182 -6.87 21.45 -14.36
C GLN A 182 -8.23 20.73 -14.44
N LEU A 183 -8.20 19.41 -14.67
CA LEU A 183 -9.42 18.59 -14.73
C LEU A 183 -10.06 18.38 -13.35
N SER A 184 -9.27 18.43 -12.27
CA SER A 184 -9.77 18.30 -10.90
C SER A 184 -10.33 19.60 -10.31
N SER A 185 -10.08 20.73 -10.96
CA SER A 185 -10.58 22.05 -10.56
C SER A 185 -11.81 22.52 -11.33
N ALA A 186 -12.22 21.77 -12.35
CA ALA A 186 -13.42 22.00 -13.17
C ALA A 186 -14.62 21.24 -12.59
#